data_AF-A0A515EUV1-F1
#
_entry.id   AF-A0A515EUV1-F1
#
_cell.length_a   1.000
_cell.length_b   1.000
_cell.length_c   1.000
_cell.angle_alpha   90.00
_cell.angle_beta   90.00
_cell.angle_gamma   90.00
#
_symmetry.space_group_name_H-M   'P 1'
#
loop_
_entity.id
_entity.type
_entity.pdbx_description
1 polymer ?
#
loop_
_entity_poly.entity_id
_entity_poly.type
_entity_poly.pdbx_seq_one_letter_code
_entity_poly.pdbx_strand_id
1 'polypeptide(L)'
;MDWVTSARQMGGQLHFSVVSQDGSAEHVQAGSLASAGLPTAGPLERVVYTGDLSTWVRSSSEQYLKAFGFSPTDQLTAGHPVYCHALDDGTTVHVPALALIRALFKPHRLVLPVVFSPGNIDVLGFVNYASTPPVIVLSREREKYLDRREVESRYEPLRWLHSSRSARDCCQSVFMNALSGRLDLALPLGQFRLVMHGRRVGHDLFVTKVTMIAASVEAEDSVTGAGLAYVFHRKFNARHKVTTLSPFPSIPSRAVGTVTLSCTEWVDIEPLLNGNSRKERAHSRRALLDVILHKLSSGSSWKAMSQASGFSQTNLSTTFRRWQRDGRLDQVLERLKHVREGGGLEYIPPKGLDSAFFAS
;
A
#
# COMPACT_ATOMS: atom_id res chain seq x y z
N MET A 1 -2.35 -4.39 23.45
CA MET A 1 -1.46 -4.02 22.33
C MET A 1 -0.20 -4.77 22.58
N ASP A 2 0.31 -5.47 21.59
CA ASP A 2 1.31 -6.50 21.85
C ASP A 2 2.49 -6.31 20.91
N TRP A 3 3.68 -6.67 21.36
CA TRP A 3 4.94 -6.48 20.64
C TRP A 3 5.80 -7.73 20.72
N VAL A 4 6.30 -8.23 19.59
CA VAL A 4 7.29 -9.31 19.62
C VAL A 4 8.63 -8.77 20.08
N THR A 5 9.25 -9.42 21.06
CA THR A 5 10.54 -9.02 21.62
C THR A 5 11.68 -9.92 21.21
N SER A 6 11.42 -11.24 21.09
CA SER A 6 12.46 -12.22 20.81
C SER A 6 11.88 -13.50 20.21
N ALA A 7 12.74 -14.26 19.55
CA ALA A 7 12.50 -15.62 19.11
C ALA A 7 13.32 -16.60 19.99
N ARG A 8 12.80 -17.81 20.23
CA ARG A 8 13.51 -18.88 20.95
C ARG A 8 13.13 -20.23 20.38
N GLN A 9 14.08 -21.17 20.37
CA GLN A 9 13.79 -22.56 20.01
C GLN A 9 13.37 -23.34 21.26
N MET A 10 12.20 -23.99 21.21
CA MET A 10 11.65 -24.83 22.26
C MET A 10 11.13 -26.12 21.63
N GLY A 11 11.63 -27.28 22.07
CA GLY A 11 11.18 -28.57 21.54
C GLY A 11 11.35 -28.73 20.03
N GLY A 12 12.40 -28.15 19.45
CA GLY A 12 12.65 -28.16 18.00
C GLY A 12 11.80 -27.18 17.18
N GLN A 13 10.90 -26.43 17.80
CA GLN A 13 10.07 -25.42 17.14
C GLN A 13 10.46 -24.00 17.56
N LEU A 14 10.25 -23.02 16.67
CA LEU A 14 10.44 -21.61 16.99
C LEU A 14 9.19 -21.05 17.68
N HIS A 15 9.41 -20.49 18.87
CA HIS A 15 8.44 -19.73 19.65
C HIS A 15 8.89 -18.27 19.74
N PHE A 16 7.93 -17.37 19.90
CA PHE A 16 8.14 -15.93 19.97
C PHE A 16 7.61 -15.39 21.29
N SER A 17 8.40 -14.58 21.97
CA SER A 17 7.94 -13.85 23.15
C SER A 17 7.21 -12.59 22.69
N VAL A 18 5.94 -12.50 23.08
CA VAL A 18 5.08 -11.35 22.81
C VAL A 18 4.80 -10.69 24.14
N VAL A 19 5.09 -9.39 24.23
CA VAL A 19 4.85 -8.59 25.43
C VAL A 19 3.70 -7.64 25.17
N SER A 20 2.71 -7.66 26.04
CA SER A 20 1.62 -6.70 26.06
C SER A 20 2.09 -5.34 26.61
N GLN A 21 1.22 -4.33 26.52
CA GLN A 21 1.47 -3.02 27.12
C GLN A 21 1.49 -3.04 28.65
N ASP A 22 0.82 -4.00 29.30
CA ASP A 22 0.83 -4.15 30.78
C ASP A 22 2.07 -4.89 31.30
N GLY A 23 2.96 -5.33 30.40
CA GLY A 23 4.19 -6.04 30.72
C GLY A 23 4.03 -7.55 30.84
N SER A 24 2.82 -8.11 30.71
CA SER A 24 2.64 -9.55 30.60
C SER A 24 3.30 -10.09 29.32
N ALA A 25 3.99 -11.22 29.47
CA ALA A 25 4.70 -11.87 28.39
C ALA A 25 4.09 -13.25 28.12
N GLU A 26 3.81 -13.53 26.86
CA GLU A 26 3.36 -14.84 26.38
C GLU A 26 4.32 -15.42 25.36
N HIS A 27 4.35 -16.75 25.25
CA HIS A 27 5.11 -17.45 24.22
C HIS A 27 4.17 -18.02 23.17
N VAL A 28 4.26 -17.54 21.94
CA VAL A 28 3.39 -17.94 20.83
C VAL A 28 4.17 -18.67 19.75
N GLN A 29 3.51 -19.55 19.01
CA GLN A 29 4.10 -20.20 17.84
C GLN A 29 4.17 -19.23 16.64
N ALA A 30 5.05 -19.53 15.68
CA ALA A 30 5.22 -18.76 14.45
C ALA A 30 3.90 -18.44 13.71
N GLY A 31 2.96 -19.38 13.66
CA GLY A 31 1.66 -19.19 13.01
C GLY A 31 0.81 -18.07 13.64
N SER A 32 0.92 -17.88 14.95
CA SER A 32 0.20 -16.84 15.68
C SER A 32 0.69 -15.43 15.35
N LEU A 33 1.91 -15.30 14.83
CA LEU A 33 2.45 -14.02 14.36
C LEU A 33 1.68 -13.43 13.19
N ALA A 34 0.74 -14.15 12.56
CA ALA A 34 -0.15 -13.58 11.56
C ALA A 34 -1.10 -12.52 12.15
N SER A 35 -1.44 -12.64 13.44
CA SER A 35 -2.38 -11.76 14.15
C SER A 35 -1.80 -11.11 15.41
N ALA A 36 -0.79 -11.70 16.06
CA ALA A 36 -0.20 -11.20 17.31
C ALA A 36 1.17 -10.51 17.12
N GLY A 37 1.58 -9.68 18.08
CA GLY A 37 2.94 -9.12 18.13
C GLY A 37 3.16 -7.79 17.39
N LEU A 38 2.09 -7.13 16.96
CA LEU A 38 2.11 -5.73 16.57
C LEU A 38 1.03 -4.95 17.32
N PRO A 39 1.27 -3.68 17.70
CA PRO A 39 0.28 -2.84 18.32
C PRO A 39 -0.93 -2.65 17.41
N THR A 40 -2.11 -2.56 18.02
CA THR A 40 -3.34 -2.15 17.35
C THR A 40 -3.60 -0.68 17.69
N ALA A 41 -3.82 0.16 16.68
CA ALA A 41 -4.16 1.57 16.88
C ALA A 41 -5.61 1.86 16.48
N GLY A 42 -6.12 2.99 16.98
CA GLY A 42 -7.41 3.58 16.63
C GLY A 42 -7.46 4.06 15.18
N PRO A 43 -7.92 5.29 14.85
CA PRO A 43 -8.05 5.71 13.46
C PRO A 43 -6.70 5.58 12.74
N LEU A 44 -6.65 4.73 11.70
CA LEU A 44 -5.45 4.46 10.94
C LEU A 44 -5.40 5.38 9.73
N GLU A 45 -4.28 6.06 9.57
CA GLU A 45 -3.97 6.77 8.33
C GLU A 45 -3.43 5.79 7.30
N ARG A 46 -3.72 6.06 6.03
CA ARG A 46 -3.31 5.22 4.91
C ARG A 46 -2.35 5.98 4.00
N VAL A 47 -1.19 5.37 3.77
CA VAL A 47 -0.17 5.86 2.83
C VAL A 47 0.16 4.80 1.80
N VAL A 48 0.55 5.23 0.59
CA VAL A 48 0.99 4.35 -0.49
C VAL A 48 2.45 4.64 -0.78
N TYR A 49 3.27 3.59 -0.73
CA TYR A 49 4.67 3.65 -1.11
C TYR A 49 4.85 2.95 -2.46
N THR A 50 5.67 3.54 -3.33
CA THR A 50 6.15 2.93 -4.57
C THR A 50 7.64 3.23 -4.69
N GLY A 51 8.48 2.20 -4.66
CA GLY A 51 9.93 2.38 -4.73
C GLY A 51 10.70 1.11 -4.36
N ASP A 52 12.01 1.26 -4.18
CA ASP A 52 12.91 0.18 -3.81
C ASP A 52 13.10 0.08 -2.29
N LEU A 53 12.85 -1.12 -1.74
CA LEU A 53 13.04 -1.39 -0.31
C LEU A 53 14.51 -1.34 0.12
N SER A 54 15.47 -1.45 -0.81
CA SER A 54 16.90 -1.27 -0.52
C SER A 54 17.23 0.13 0.02
N THR A 55 16.38 1.12 -0.25
CA THR A 55 16.52 2.50 0.24
C THR A 55 16.05 2.70 1.68
N TRP A 56 15.55 1.65 2.33
CA TRP A 56 15.01 1.73 3.68
C TRP A 56 16.11 1.48 4.70
N VAL A 57 16.15 2.32 5.73
CA VAL A 57 17.19 2.25 6.75
C VAL A 57 16.65 1.52 7.97
N ARG A 58 17.38 0.51 8.42
CA ARG A 58 17.08 -0.17 9.69
C ARG A 58 17.35 0.78 10.87
N SER A 59 16.41 0.85 11.79
CA SER A 59 16.46 1.68 13.00
C SER A 59 16.01 0.89 14.24
N SER A 60 16.25 1.47 15.42
CA SER A 60 15.75 0.98 16.70
C SER A 60 14.23 1.09 16.79
N SER A 61 13.59 0.17 17.51
CA SER A 61 12.15 0.20 17.76
C SER A 61 11.74 1.15 18.89
N GLU A 62 12.68 1.83 19.54
CA GLU A 62 12.41 2.70 20.69
C GLU A 62 11.36 3.80 20.40
N GLN A 63 11.54 4.56 19.31
CA GLN A 63 10.59 5.61 18.92
C GLN A 63 9.21 5.03 18.57
N TYR A 64 9.20 3.88 17.89
CA TYR A 64 7.98 3.17 17.54
C TYR A 64 7.22 2.75 18.79
N LEU A 65 7.90 2.13 19.76
CA LEU A 65 7.32 1.72 21.04
C LEU A 65 6.74 2.89 21.83
N LYS A 66 7.48 4.01 21.92
CA LYS A 66 6.98 5.26 22.55
C LYS A 66 5.69 5.76 21.88
N ALA A 67 5.59 5.71 20.55
CA ALA A 67 4.40 6.14 19.82
C ALA A 67 3.15 5.30 20.12
N PHE A 68 3.30 4.09 20.66
CA PHE A 68 2.21 3.24 21.13
C PHE A 68 2.09 3.17 22.66
N GLY A 69 2.82 4.02 23.40
CA GLY A 69 2.73 4.10 24.86
C GLY A 69 3.39 2.95 25.60
N PHE A 70 4.35 2.26 24.98
CA PHE A 70 5.25 1.35 25.68
C PHE A 70 6.38 2.16 26.34
N SER A 71 6.84 1.72 27.50
CA SER A 71 8.08 2.20 28.11
C SER A 71 9.23 1.36 27.56
N PRO A 72 10.07 1.89 26.66
CA PRO A 72 11.10 1.07 26.02
C PRO A 72 12.12 0.59 27.04
N THR A 73 12.43 -0.70 26.98
CA THR A 73 13.52 -1.33 27.73
C THR A 73 14.43 -2.03 26.73
N ASP A 74 15.66 -2.37 27.14
CA ASP A 74 16.59 -3.12 26.29
C ASP A 74 15.97 -4.44 25.79
N GLN A 75 15.17 -5.09 26.65
CA GLN A 75 14.45 -6.32 26.29
C GLN A 75 13.38 -6.10 25.21
N LEU A 76 12.68 -4.96 25.22
CA LEU A 76 11.66 -4.65 24.21
C LEU A 76 12.27 -4.23 22.87
N THR A 77 13.48 -3.67 22.88
CA THR A 77 14.10 -3.01 21.72
C THR A 77 15.07 -3.90 20.94
N ALA A 78 15.75 -4.85 21.60
CA ALA A 78 16.88 -5.57 21.01
C ALA A 78 16.53 -6.54 19.86
N GLY A 79 15.34 -7.13 19.85
CA GLY A 79 15.03 -8.26 18.97
C GLY A 79 14.08 -7.98 17.80
N HIS A 80 13.52 -6.78 17.68
CA HIS A 80 12.53 -6.48 16.64
C HIS A 80 12.77 -5.06 16.10
N PRO A 81 13.51 -4.90 14.98
CA PRO A 81 13.83 -3.60 14.44
C PRO A 81 12.65 -2.99 13.68
N VAL A 82 12.79 -1.71 13.39
CA VAL A 82 11.88 -0.92 12.57
C VAL A 82 12.65 -0.38 11.38
N TYR A 83 12.07 -0.43 10.19
CA TYR A 83 12.65 0.16 8.99
C TYR A 83 12.02 1.51 8.73
N CYS A 84 12.87 2.49 8.42
CA CYS A 84 12.50 3.87 8.20
C CYS A 84 12.73 4.28 6.76
N HIS A 85 11.82 5.08 6.21
CA HIS A 85 11.99 5.70 4.90
C HIS A 85 11.24 7.04 4.85
N ALA A 86 11.89 8.06 4.29
CA ALA A 86 11.28 9.36 4.06
C ALA A 86 10.55 9.37 2.71
N LEU A 87 9.29 9.79 2.72
CA LEU A 87 8.47 9.95 1.52
C LEU A 87 8.64 11.35 0.92
N ASP A 88 8.25 11.50 -0.34
CA ASP A 88 8.34 12.77 -1.08
C ASP A 88 7.56 13.92 -0.43
N ASP A 89 6.52 13.61 0.37
CA ASP A 89 5.72 14.60 1.10
C ASP A 89 6.32 15.00 2.46
N GLY A 90 7.53 14.53 2.76
CA GLY A 90 8.22 14.76 4.03
C GLY A 90 7.77 13.85 5.18
N THR A 91 6.80 12.96 4.96
CA THR A 91 6.40 11.96 5.98
C THR A 91 7.49 10.90 6.10
N THR A 92 7.94 10.60 7.33
CA THR A 92 8.81 9.45 7.60
C THR A 92 7.96 8.26 8.02
N VAL A 93 8.04 7.15 7.29
CA VAL A 93 7.34 5.92 7.64
C VAL A 93 8.22 5.04 8.50
N HIS A 94 7.65 4.48 9.57
CA HIS A 94 8.30 3.58 10.51
C HIS A 94 7.59 2.23 10.46
N VAL A 95 8.25 1.21 9.91
CA VAL A 95 7.64 -0.08 9.62
C VAL A 95 8.37 -1.21 10.36
N PRO A 96 7.74 -1.85 11.35
CA PRO A 96 8.32 -3.00 12.05
C PRO A 96 8.62 -4.15 11.11
N ALA A 97 9.69 -4.91 11.38
CA ALA A 97 10.05 -6.10 10.62
C ALA A 97 8.86 -7.08 10.47
N LEU A 98 8.09 -7.32 11.54
CA LEU A 98 6.92 -8.20 11.48
C LEU A 98 5.85 -7.71 10.50
N ALA A 99 5.66 -6.40 10.37
CA ALA A 99 4.68 -5.84 9.44
C ALA A 99 5.08 -6.12 7.98
N LEU A 100 6.39 -6.05 7.68
CA LEU A 100 6.96 -6.42 6.38
C LEU A 100 6.89 -7.92 6.14
N ILE A 101 7.30 -8.74 7.11
CA ILE A 101 7.20 -10.22 7.04
C ILE A 101 5.75 -10.62 6.70
N ARG A 102 4.75 -10.06 7.39
CA ARG A 102 3.33 -10.29 7.06
C ARG A 102 2.97 -9.80 5.66
N ALA A 103 3.53 -8.71 5.17
CA ALA A 103 3.19 -8.22 3.84
C ALA A 103 3.76 -9.09 2.72
N LEU A 104 5.02 -9.52 2.87
CA LEU A 104 5.79 -10.27 1.88
C LEU A 104 5.38 -11.75 1.82
N PHE A 105 5.15 -12.38 2.98
CA PHE A 105 4.94 -13.82 3.06
C PHE A 105 3.44 -14.18 3.15
N LYS A 106 2.78 -14.15 1.99
CA LYS A 106 1.34 -14.48 1.85
C LYS A 106 1.11 -15.72 0.99
N PRO A 107 0.00 -16.46 1.20
CA PRO A 107 -0.97 -16.30 2.28
C PRO A 107 -0.41 -16.74 3.65
N HIS A 108 -0.70 -15.98 4.72
CA HIS A 108 -0.05 -16.16 6.03
C HIS A 108 -0.14 -17.58 6.57
N ARG A 109 -1.32 -18.21 6.48
CA ARG A 109 -1.54 -19.57 7.02
C ARG A 109 -0.63 -20.63 6.41
N LEU A 110 -0.17 -20.43 5.18
CA LEU A 110 0.70 -21.39 4.49
C LEU A 110 2.17 -20.99 4.58
N VAL A 111 2.47 -19.71 4.34
CA VAL A 111 3.85 -19.25 4.15
C VAL A 111 4.50 -18.85 5.47
N LEU A 112 3.77 -18.19 6.37
CA LEU A 112 4.37 -17.63 7.58
C LEU A 112 4.96 -18.69 8.52
N PRO A 113 4.32 -19.85 8.81
CA PRO A 113 4.97 -20.89 9.61
C PRO A 113 6.24 -21.45 8.94
N VAL A 114 6.24 -21.48 7.61
CA VAL A 114 7.28 -22.11 6.81
C VAL A 114 8.54 -21.23 6.74
N VAL A 115 8.42 -19.91 6.69
CA VAL A 115 9.59 -19.00 6.67
C VAL A 115 10.39 -19.02 7.99
N PHE A 116 9.83 -19.61 9.04
CA PHE A 116 10.50 -19.88 10.32
C PHE A 116 10.90 -21.35 10.45
N SER A 117 11.06 -22.09 9.35
CA SER A 117 11.47 -23.49 9.38
C SER A 117 12.72 -23.72 8.55
N PRO A 118 13.54 -24.76 8.86
CA PRO A 118 14.78 -25.04 8.12
C PRO A 118 14.60 -25.24 6.61
N GLY A 119 13.48 -25.85 6.20
CA GLY A 119 13.18 -26.09 4.79
C GLY A 119 12.71 -24.84 4.04
N ASN A 120 12.32 -23.80 4.76
CA ASN A 120 11.83 -22.53 4.22
C ASN A 120 10.78 -22.71 3.10
N ILE A 121 10.60 -21.72 2.24
CA ILE A 121 9.63 -21.75 1.13
C ILE A 121 9.85 -22.92 0.16
N ASP A 122 11.01 -23.56 0.15
CA ASP A 122 11.30 -24.71 -0.73
C ASP A 122 10.44 -25.95 -0.38
N VAL A 123 9.86 -26.01 0.82
CA VAL A 123 8.87 -27.06 1.14
C VAL A 123 7.51 -26.83 0.45
N LEU A 124 7.28 -25.63 -0.10
CA LEU A 124 6.02 -25.25 -0.76
C LEU A 124 6.10 -25.36 -2.28
N GLY A 125 7.31 -25.40 -2.84
CA GLY A 125 7.53 -25.48 -4.28
C GLY A 125 9.00 -25.43 -4.66
N PHE A 126 9.27 -25.60 -5.93
CA PHE A 126 10.63 -25.56 -6.49
C PHE A 126 10.63 -24.95 -7.89
N VAL A 127 11.81 -24.59 -8.37
CA VAL A 127 12.02 -24.11 -9.74
C VAL A 127 12.41 -25.30 -10.61
N ASN A 128 11.61 -25.60 -11.63
CA ASN A 128 11.89 -26.64 -12.61
C ASN A 128 12.76 -26.06 -13.74
N TYR A 129 14.07 -26.27 -13.63
CA TYR A 129 15.06 -25.88 -14.63
C TYR A 129 15.08 -26.75 -15.89
N ALA A 130 14.34 -27.88 -15.91
CA ALA A 130 14.20 -28.68 -17.12
C ALA A 130 13.26 -28.02 -18.16
N SER A 131 12.47 -27.03 -17.77
CA SER A 131 11.65 -26.21 -18.67
C SER A 131 12.43 -24.99 -19.17
N THR A 132 12.15 -24.55 -20.40
CA THR A 132 12.73 -23.32 -20.97
C THR A 132 11.60 -22.37 -21.40
N PRO A 133 11.39 -21.23 -20.70
CA PRO A 133 12.11 -20.78 -19.51
C PRO A 133 11.79 -21.65 -18.26
N PRO A 134 12.62 -21.60 -17.19
CA PRO A 134 12.34 -22.30 -15.94
C PRO A 134 10.95 -21.95 -15.40
N VAL A 135 10.23 -22.95 -14.92
CA VAL A 135 8.86 -22.78 -14.40
C VAL A 135 8.79 -23.11 -12.92
N ILE A 136 7.94 -22.41 -12.17
CA ILE A 136 7.75 -22.64 -10.75
C ILE A 136 6.68 -23.71 -10.55
N VAL A 137 7.05 -24.78 -9.86
CA VAL A 137 6.17 -25.90 -9.54
C VAL A 137 5.86 -25.86 -8.05
N LEU A 138 4.58 -25.78 -7.71
CA LEU A 138 4.12 -25.78 -6.32
C LEU A 138 3.67 -27.18 -5.92
N SER A 139 3.83 -27.52 -4.63
CA SER A 139 3.43 -28.83 -4.12
C SER A 139 1.90 -29.01 -4.12
N ARG A 140 1.42 -30.03 -4.85
CA ARG A 140 -0.01 -30.32 -5.05
C ARG A 140 -0.77 -30.63 -3.77
N GLU A 141 -0.10 -31.19 -2.76
CA GLU A 141 -0.75 -31.57 -1.49
C GLU A 141 -1.32 -30.36 -0.75
N ARG A 142 -0.71 -29.18 -0.93
CA ARG A 142 -1.14 -27.95 -0.26
C ARG A 142 -2.09 -27.09 -1.09
N GLU A 143 -2.38 -27.48 -2.34
CA GLU A 143 -3.42 -26.84 -3.17
C GLU A 143 -4.82 -27.03 -2.56
N LYS A 144 -5.05 -28.07 -1.74
CA LYS A 144 -6.33 -28.35 -1.08
C LYS A 144 -6.76 -27.26 -0.09
N TYR A 145 -5.81 -26.51 0.47
CA TYR A 145 -6.11 -25.44 1.43
C TYR A 145 -6.48 -24.11 0.76
N LEU A 146 -6.58 -24.11 -0.57
CA LEU A 146 -6.79 -22.91 -1.37
C LEU A 146 -8.07 -23.06 -2.20
N ASP A 147 -8.92 -22.03 -2.13
CA ASP A 147 -10.16 -21.97 -2.88
C ASP A 147 -9.85 -21.93 -4.39
N ARG A 148 -10.36 -22.94 -5.12
CA ARG A 148 -10.15 -23.14 -6.57
C ARG A 148 -10.54 -21.91 -7.41
N ARG A 149 -11.43 -21.04 -6.92
CA ARG A 149 -11.89 -19.85 -7.65
C ARG A 149 -10.92 -18.65 -7.57
N GLU A 150 -9.88 -18.72 -6.74
CA GLU A 150 -8.95 -17.59 -6.48
C GLU A 150 -7.46 -17.93 -6.68
N VAL A 151 -7.21 -19.10 -7.27
CA VAL A 151 -5.91 -19.77 -7.41
C VAL A 151 -4.82 -18.83 -7.94
N GLU A 152 -4.99 -18.24 -9.12
CA GLU A 152 -3.88 -17.54 -9.80
C GLU A 152 -3.30 -16.38 -8.97
N SER A 153 -4.12 -15.42 -8.52
CA SER A 153 -3.61 -14.25 -7.77
C SER A 153 -3.05 -14.59 -6.39
N ARG A 154 -3.49 -15.71 -5.79
CA ARG A 154 -3.03 -16.14 -4.45
C ARG A 154 -1.66 -16.82 -4.49
N TYR A 155 -1.25 -17.34 -5.64
CA TYR A 155 0.08 -17.94 -5.82
C TYR A 155 1.14 -16.95 -6.29
N GLU A 156 0.76 -15.76 -6.76
CA GLU A 156 1.71 -14.74 -7.18
C GLU A 156 2.78 -14.43 -6.12
N PRO A 157 2.48 -14.32 -4.80
CA PRO A 157 3.52 -14.16 -3.79
C PRO A 157 4.52 -15.33 -3.75
N LEU A 158 4.04 -16.57 -3.86
CA LEU A 158 4.90 -17.74 -3.90
C LEU A 158 5.72 -17.81 -5.18
N ARG A 159 5.13 -17.47 -6.32
CA ARG A 159 5.84 -17.36 -7.60
C ARG A 159 6.92 -16.28 -7.55
N TRP A 160 6.62 -15.13 -6.96
CA TRP A 160 7.61 -14.09 -6.71
C TRP A 160 8.75 -14.61 -5.82
N LEU A 161 8.42 -15.22 -4.68
CA LEU A 161 9.40 -15.79 -3.75
C LEU A 161 10.31 -16.85 -4.38
N HIS A 162 9.80 -17.68 -5.31
CA HIS A 162 10.62 -18.68 -5.99
C HIS A 162 11.36 -18.13 -7.23
N SER A 163 10.89 -17.03 -7.82
CA SER A 163 11.50 -16.45 -9.02
C SER A 163 12.64 -15.48 -8.72
N SER A 164 12.64 -14.81 -7.57
CA SER A 164 13.62 -13.78 -7.20
C SER A 164 14.65 -14.34 -6.22
N ARG A 165 15.94 -14.20 -6.53
CA ARG A 165 17.04 -14.61 -5.64
C ARG A 165 17.01 -13.80 -4.34
N SER A 166 16.88 -12.48 -4.43
CA SER A 166 16.78 -11.59 -3.27
C SER A 166 15.55 -11.85 -2.41
N ALA A 167 14.42 -12.28 -3.01
CA ALA A 167 13.24 -12.69 -2.26
C ALA A 167 13.47 -14.01 -1.50
N ARG A 168 14.21 -14.97 -2.08
CA ARG A 168 14.65 -16.20 -1.39
C ARG A 168 15.60 -15.87 -0.24
N ASP A 169 16.56 -14.98 -0.46
CA ASP A 169 17.52 -14.54 0.56
C ASP A 169 16.82 -13.79 1.71
N CYS A 170 15.88 -12.89 1.37
CA CYS A 170 14.97 -12.26 2.32
C CYS A 170 14.25 -13.31 3.16
N CYS A 171 13.69 -14.34 2.52
CA CYS A 171 13.00 -15.43 3.21
C CYS A 171 13.94 -16.23 4.14
N GLN A 172 15.16 -16.53 3.69
CA GLN A 172 16.15 -17.25 4.49
C GLN A 172 16.64 -16.42 5.68
N SER A 173 16.82 -15.12 5.50
CA SER A 173 17.24 -14.22 6.57
C SER A 173 16.26 -14.18 7.73
N VAL A 174 14.95 -14.36 7.48
CA VAL A 174 13.92 -14.42 8.54
C VAL A 174 14.19 -15.59 9.48
N PHE A 175 14.40 -16.79 8.91
CA PHE A 175 14.72 -17.97 9.69
C PHE A 175 16.04 -17.81 10.45
N MET A 176 17.09 -17.34 9.77
CA MET A 176 18.41 -17.15 10.38
C MET A 176 18.38 -16.11 11.52
N ASN A 177 17.64 -15.02 11.36
CA ASN A 177 17.46 -14.04 12.43
C ASN A 177 16.68 -14.63 13.60
N ALA A 178 15.63 -15.43 13.33
CA ALA A 178 14.87 -16.08 14.39
C ALA A 178 15.70 -17.08 15.19
N LEU A 179 16.62 -17.81 14.55
CA LEU A 179 17.60 -18.66 15.24
C LEU A 179 18.55 -17.85 16.14
N SER A 180 18.89 -16.61 15.75
CA SER A 180 19.67 -15.68 16.58
C SER A 180 18.85 -14.96 17.67
N GLY A 181 17.58 -15.34 17.83
CA GLY A 181 16.67 -14.78 18.82
C GLY A 181 15.99 -13.47 18.42
N ARG A 182 16.06 -13.09 17.13
CA ARG A 182 15.54 -11.82 16.60
C ARG A 182 14.42 -12.06 15.59
N LEU A 183 13.47 -11.14 15.51
CA LEU A 183 12.46 -11.07 14.46
C LEU A 183 12.84 -9.97 13.47
N ASP A 184 13.50 -10.35 12.38
CA ASP A 184 14.17 -9.43 11.47
C ASP A 184 14.28 -10.04 10.07
N LEU A 185 14.58 -9.23 9.04
CA LEU A 185 14.72 -9.68 7.66
C LEU A 185 15.75 -8.84 6.86
N ALA A 186 16.37 -9.46 5.86
CA ALA A 186 16.99 -8.72 4.78
C ALA A 186 15.89 -8.27 3.82
N LEU A 187 15.89 -6.99 3.43
CA LEU A 187 14.89 -6.48 2.49
C LEU A 187 15.23 -6.99 1.07
N PRO A 188 14.23 -7.51 0.33
CA PRO A 188 14.45 -7.97 -1.03
C PRO A 188 14.69 -6.78 -1.97
N LEU A 189 15.39 -7.05 -3.08
CA LEU A 189 15.65 -6.07 -4.13
C LEU A 189 14.44 -5.97 -5.08
N GLY A 190 14.30 -4.82 -5.74
CA GLY A 190 13.29 -4.59 -6.77
C GLY A 190 12.33 -3.44 -6.47
N GLN A 191 11.37 -3.20 -7.35
CA GLN A 191 10.37 -2.15 -7.14
C GLN A 191 9.13 -2.71 -6.48
N PHE A 192 8.75 -2.13 -5.34
CA PHE A 192 7.60 -2.55 -4.56
C PHE A 192 6.54 -1.48 -4.54
N ARG A 193 5.28 -1.92 -4.60
CA ARG A 193 4.12 -1.08 -4.31
C ARG A 193 3.46 -1.57 -3.03
N LEU A 194 3.55 -0.77 -1.98
CA LEU A 194 3.01 -1.08 -0.66
C LEU A 194 1.87 -0.12 -0.30
N VAL A 195 0.88 -0.64 0.42
CA VAL A 195 -0.13 0.16 1.11
C VAL A 195 0.07 -0.04 2.60
N MET A 196 0.33 1.06 3.29
CA MET A 196 0.65 1.08 4.72
C MET A 196 -0.50 1.73 5.48
N HIS A 197 -0.83 1.17 6.64
CA HIS A 197 -1.76 1.75 7.59
C HIS A 197 -1.07 1.89 8.94
N GLY A 198 -1.20 3.05 9.57
CA GLY A 198 -0.48 3.36 10.78
C GLY A 198 -1.07 4.51 11.58
N ARG A 199 -0.45 4.78 12.73
CA ARG A 199 -0.74 5.94 13.56
C ARG A 199 0.20 7.08 13.17
N ARG A 200 -0.33 8.26 12.86
CA ARG A 200 0.49 9.46 12.63
C ARG A 200 0.76 10.19 13.94
N VAL A 201 2.00 10.62 14.16
CA VAL A 201 2.42 11.54 15.22
C VAL A 201 3.38 12.54 14.59
N GLY A 202 2.93 13.79 14.40
CA GLY A 202 3.71 14.79 13.66
C GLY A 202 3.95 14.36 12.20
N HIS A 203 5.22 14.38 11.79
CA HIS A 203 5.67 13.94 10.45
C HIS A 203 5.95 12.44 10.35
N ASP A 204 5.78 11.70 11.44
CA ASP A 204 6.06 10.27 11.49
C ASP A 204 4.78 9.44 11.37
N LEU A 205 4.82 8.41 10.52
CA LEU A 205 3.77 7.40 10.41
C LEU A 205 4.28 6.06 10.95
N PHE A 206 3.75 5.65 12.11
CA PHE A 206 4.07 4.37 12.74
C PHE A 206 3.14 3.27 12.23
N VAL A 207 3.65 2.45 11.33
CA VAL A 207 2.88 1.48 10.52
C VAL A 207 2.62 0.20 11.30
N THR A 208 1.34 -0.15 11.45
CA THR A 208 0.89 -1.40 12.09
C THR A 208 0.50 -2.48 11.09
N LYS A 209 0.22 -2.08 9.83
CA LYS A 209 -0.20 -2.99 8.76
C LYS A 209 0.37 -2.58 7.42
N VAL A 210 1.07 -3.51 6.77
CA VAL A 210 1.56 -3.36 5.40
C VAL A 210 0.82 -4.35 4.49
N THR A 211 0.48 -3.89 3.29
CA THR A 211 -0.10 -4.72 2.24
C THR A 211 0.71 -4.53 0.96
N MET A 212 1.45 -5.57 0.58
CA MET A 212 2.10 -5.62 -0.73
C MET A 212 1.05 -5.77 -1.83
N ILE A 213 1.08 -4.85 -2.80
CA ILE A 213 0.13 -4.79 -3.92
C ILE A 213 0.77 -5.35 -5.19
N ALA A 214 2.02 -4.97 -5.44
CA ALA A 214 2.80 -5.43 -6.58
C ALA A 214 4.29 -5.42 -6.24
N ALA A 215 5.06 -6.23 -6.95
CA ALA A 215 6.52 -6.24 -6.93
C ALA A 215 7.04 -6.46 -8.36
N SER A 216 8.16 -5.86 -8.72
CA SER A 216 8.92 -6.23 -9.90
C SER A 216 10.26 -6.84 -9.50
N VAL A 217 10.68 -7.82 -10.28
CA VAL A 217 11.96 -8.50 -10.18
C VAL A 217 12.75 -8.11 -11.43
N GLU A 218 13.93 -7.53 -11.23
CA GLU A 218 14.84 -7.23 -12.33
C GLU A 218 15.42 -8.54 -12.90
N ALA A 219 15.81 -8.53 -14.18
CA ALA A 219 16.29 -9.73 -14.87
C ALA A 219 17.49 -10.40 -14.16
N GLU A 220 18.38 -9.61 -13.56
CA GLU A 220 19.58 -10.07 -12.84
C GLU A 220 19.24 -10.83 -11.54
N ASP A 221 18.15 -10.43 -10.89
CA ASP A 221 17.66 -11.08 -9.67
C ASP A 221 16.74 -12.28 -9.96
N SER A 222 16.29 -12.40 -11.21
CA SER A 222 15.37 -13.45 -11.64
C SER A 222 16.09 -14.76 -11.93
N VAL A 223 15.59 -15.85 -11.35
CA VAL A 223 16.06 -17.22 -11.67
C VAL A 223 15.74 -17.64 -13.10
N THR A 224 14.81 -16.94 -13.78
CA THR A 224 14.48 -17.20 -15.19
C THR A 224 15.29 -16.33 -16.16
N GLY A 225 16.08 -15.37 -15.65
CA GLY A 225 16.83 -14.40 -16.46
C GLY A 225 15.98 -13.33 -17.14
N ALA A 226 14.66 -13.30 -16.87
CA ALA A 226 13.75 -12.28 -17.39
C ALA A 226 13.24 -11.38 -16.26
N GLY A 227 13.03 -10.10 -16.57
CA GLY A 227 12.32 -9.19 -15.67
C GLY A 227 10.87 -9.61 -15.52
N LEU A 228 10.38 -9.70 -14.28
CA LEU A 228 9.04 -10.21 -13.97
C LEU A 228 8.27 -9.20 -13.12
N ALA A 229 6.97 -9.06 -13.37
CA ALA A 229 6.09 -8.21 -12.60
C ALA A 229 4.97 -9.04 -11.98
N TYR A 230 4.80 -8.90 -10.67
CA TYR A 230 3.86 -9.65 -9.85
C TYR A 230 2.78 -8.72 -9.31
N VAL A 231 1.53 -9.16 -9.38
CA VAL A 231 0.38 -8.45 -8.81
C VAL A 231 -0.33 -9.33 -7.80
N PHE A 232 -0.31 -8.89 -6.55
CA PHE A 232 -0.81 -9.67 -5.41
C PHE A 232 -2.27 -9.35 -5.06
N HIS A 233 -2.88 -8.38 -5.74
CA HIS A 233 -4.24 -7.93 -5.44
C HIS A 233 -5.11 -7.96 -6.70
N ARG A 234 -6.14 -8.80 -6.73
CA ARG A 234 -7.03 -9.02 -7.90
C ARG A 234 -7.62 -7.75 -8.52
N LYS A 235 -7.88 -6.71 -7.71
CA LYS A 235 -8.41 -5.42 -8.22
C LYS A 235 -7.33 -4.47 -8.75
N PHE A 236 -6.06 -4.84 -8.65
CA PHE A 236 -4.96 -4.08 -9.23
C PHE A 236 -4.76 -4.57 -10.66
N ASN A 237 -4.85 -3.67 -11.62
CA ASN A 237 -4.63 -3.99 -13.03
C ASN A 237 -3.19 -3.60 -13.37
N ALA A 238 -2.33 -4.58 -13.67
CA ALA A 238 -0.89 -4.37 -13.94
C ALA A 238 -0.64 -3.40 -15.11
N ARG A 239 -1.57 -3.33 -16.08
CA ARG A 239 -1.50 -2.39 -17.22
C ARG A 239 -1.87 -0.97 -16.85
N HIS A 240 -2.52 -0.76 -15.70
CA HIS A 240 -2.55 0.57 -15.14
C HIS A 240 -1.15 0.83 -14.57
N LYS A 241 -0.34 1.60 -15.32
CA LYS A 241 0.50 2.61 -14.67
C LYS A 241 -0.47 3.33 -13.74
N VAL A 242 -0.46 2.95 -12.47
CA VAL A 242 -1.09 3.81 -11.50
C VAL A 242 -0.16 4.99 -11.52
N THR A 243 -0.56 6.02 -12.26
CA THR A 243 -0.13 7.38 -12.01
C THR A 243 -0.12 7.47 -10.51
N THR A 244 1.09 7.52 -9.92
CA THR A 244 1.28 7.93 -8.54
C THR A 244 0.29 9.06 -8.40
N LEU A 245 -0.76 8.87 -7.58
CA LEU A 245 -1.73 9.92 -7.42
C LEU A 245 -0.88 11.07 -6.94
N SER A 246 -0.71 12.09 -7.79
CA SER A 246 0.12 13.23 -7.47
C SER A 246 -0.25 13.67 -6.06
N PRO A 247 0.73 14.04 -5.22
CA PRO A 247 0.43 14.53 -3.87
C PRO A 247 -0.78 15.45 -3.96
N PHE A 248 -1.79 15.17 -3.14
CA PHE A 248 -3.13 15.76 -3.33
C PHE A 248 -2.96 17.26 -3.48
N PRO A 249 -3.29 17.85 -4.65
CA PRO A 249 -3.14 19.28 -4.85
C PRO A 249 -3.93 20.00 -3.77
N SER A 250 -3.34 21.03 -3.19
CA SER A 250 -4.01 21.90 -2.21
C SER A 250 -5.31 22.39 -2.83
N ILE A 251 -6.43 22.07 -2.20
CA ILE A 251 -7.74 22.47 -2.73
C ILE A 251 -7.85 23.98 -2.54
N PRO A 252 -8.08 24.75 -3.61
CA PRO A 252 -8.29 26.18 -3.47
C PRO A 252 -9.50 26.40 -2.56
N SER A 253 -9.35 27.11 -1.44
CA SER A 253 -10.48 27.51 -0.59
C SER A 253 -10.94 28.91 -0.97
N ARG A 254 -12.24 29.20 -0.83
CA ARG A 254 -12.73 30.59 -0.93
C ARG A 254 -12.25 31.40 0.29
N ALA A 255 -12.30 32.73 0.22
CA ALA A 255 -11.91 33.61 1.32
C ALA A 255 -12.66 33.32 2.65
N VAL A 256 -13.85 32.71 2.57
CA VAL A 256 -14.68 32.31 3.74
C VAL A 256 -14.32 30.90 4.25
N GLY A 257 -13.27 30.27 3.73
CA GLY A 257 -12.85 28.91 4.09
C GLY A 257 -13.76 27.81 3.54
N THR A 258 -14.76 28.15 2.73
CA THR A 258 -15.64 27.16 2.09
C THR A 258 -15.02 26.62 0.80
N VAL A 259 -15.33 25.37 0.48
CA VAL A 259 -14.86 24.69 -0.74
C VAL A 259 -15.98 24.44 -1.75
N THR A 260 -17.23 24.77 -1.41
CA THR A 260 -18.40 24.62 -2.27
C THR A 260 -18.34 25.56 -3.47
N LEU A 261 -18.88 25.10 -4.59
CA LEU A 261 -18.85 25.81 -5.87
C LEU A 261 -19.93 26.89 -5.92
N SER A 262 -19.54 28.11 -6.26
CA SER A 262 -20.51 29.14 -6.66
C SER A 262 -21.11 28.81 -8.02
N CYS A 263 -22.20 29.51 -8.40
CA CYS A 263 -22.75 29.35 -9.74
C CYS A 263 -21.78 29.83 -10.83
N THR A 264 -21.02 30.88 -10.56
CA THR A 264 -20.01 31.40 -11.50
C THR A 264 -18.85 30.42 -11.70
N GLU A 265 -18.30 29.88 -10.61
CA GLU A 265 -17.28 28.83 -10.65
C GLU A 265 -17.80 27.59 -11.39
N TRP A 266 -19.07 27.22 -11.17
CA TRP A 266 -19.67 26.09 -11.87
C TRP A 266 -19.74 26.31 -13.38
N VAL A 267 -20.12 27.50 -13.86
CA VAL A 267 -20.18 27.81 -15.30
C VAL A 267 -18.83 27.59 -15.97
N ASP A 268 -17.73 27.93 -15.30
CA ASP A 268 -16.37 27.70 -15.80
C ASP A 268 -15.95 26.22 -15.81
N ILE A 269 -16.41 25.45 -14.83
CA ILE A 269 -16.00 24.06 -14.60
C ILE A 269 -16.88 23.07 -15.37
N GLU A 270 -18.14 23.42 -15.57
CA GLU A 270 -19.15 22.56 -16.16
C GLU A 270 -18.68 21.94 -17.48
N PRO A 271 -18.07 22.67 -18.44
CA PRO A 271 -17.63 22.10 -19.71
C PRO A 271 -16.61 20.97 -19.55
N LEU A 272 -15.66 21.12 -18.60
CA LEU A 272 -14.60 20.14 -18.31
C LEU A 272 -15.19 18.84 -17.78
N LEU A 273 -16.18 18.96 -16.91
CA LEU A 273 -16.84 17.79 -16.36
C LEU A 273 -17.83 17.21 -17.35
N ASN A 274 -18.57 18.03 -18.12
CA ASN A 274 -19.70 17.58 -18.89
C ASN A 274 -19.34 16.83 -20.17
N GLY A 275 -18.32 17.29 -20.90
CA GLY A 275 -17.92 16.73 -22.20
C GLY A 275 -19.07 16.61 -23.21
N ASN A 276 -18.79 16.11 -24.42
CA ASN A 276 -19.79 15.98 -25.50
C ASN A 276 -20.84 14.85 -25.28
N SER A 277 -21.00 14.38 -24.04
CA SER A 277 -21.87 13.26 -23.70
C SER A 277 -23.33 13.74 -23.59
N ARG A 278 -24.13 13.53 -24.65
CA ARG A 278 -25.56 13.84 -24.69
C ARG A 278 -26.48 12.95 -23.83
N LYS A 279 -25.95 11.93 -23.15
CA LYS A 279 -26.78 11.05 -22.30
C LYS A 279 -27.17 11.77 -21.01
N GLU A 280 -28.49 11.81 -20.73
CA GLU A 280 -29.03 12.18 -19.43
C GLU A 280 -28.42 11.29 -18.35
N ARG A 281 -28.05 11.92 -17.23
CA ARG A 281 -27.35 11.24 -16.12
C ARG A 281 -28.23 11.27 -14.89
N ALA A 282 -28.23 10.15 -14.17
CA ALA A 282 -29.00 10.00 -12.93
C ALA A 282 -28.58 10.97 -11.81
N HIS A 283 -27.39 11.59 -11.88
CA HIS A 283 -26.85 12.41 -10.80
C HIS A 283 -26.24 13.71 -11.32
N SER A 284 -26.48 14.80 -10.57
CA SER A 284 -25.86 16.10 -10.81
C SER A 284 -24.35 16.03 -10.59
N ARG A 285 -23.57 16.37 -11.63
CA ARG A 285 -22.10 16.43 -11.55
C ARG A 285 -21.61 17.53 -10.62
N ARG A 286 -22.35 18.64 -10.50
CA ARG A 286 -22.05 19.71 -9.55
C ARG A 286 -22.09 19.20 -8.12
N ALA A 287 -23.19 18.56 -7.76
CA ALA A 287 -23.35 18.00 -6.42
C ALA A 287 -22.30 16.92 -6.12
N LEU A 288 -21.97 16.06 -7.09
CA LEU A 288 -20.87 15.10 -6.95
C LEU A 288 -19.52 15.81 -6.73
N LEU A 289 -19.23 16.87 -7.49
CA LEU A 289 -17.99 17.63 -7.34
C LEU A 289 -17.91 18.34 -5.98
N ASP A 290 -18.98 18.99 -5.52
CA ASP A 290 -19.03 19.64 -4.20
C ASP A 290 -18.71 18.65 -3.07
N VAL A 291 -19.30 17.45 -3.11
CA VAL A 291 -19.03 16.39 -2.12
C VAL A 291 -17.59 15.89 -2.20
N ILE A 292 -17.04 15.77 -3.42
CA ILE A 292 -15.65 15.39 -3.62
C ILE A 292 -14.70 16.45 -3.06
N LEU A 293 -14.93 17.74 -3.35
CA LEU A 293 -14.12 18.85 -2.84
C LEU A 293 -14.16 18.90 -1.31
N HIS A 294 -15.36 18.75 -0.72
CA HIS A 294 -15.53 18.72 0.73
C HIS A 294 -14.83 17.52 1.40
N LYS A 295 -14.91 16.34 0.77
CA LYS A 295 -14.16 15.18 1.24
C LYS A 295 -12.66 15.46 1.25
N LEU A 296 -12.14 15.99 0.14
CA LEU A 296 -10.71 16.21 -0.02
C LEU A 296 -10.21 17.29 0.96
N SER A 297 -11.01 18.31 1.28
CA SER A 297 -10.60 19.36 2.22
C SER A 297 -10.69 18.92 3.68
N SER A 298 -11.69 18.13 4.04
CA SER A 298 -11.92 17.67 5.41
C SER A 298 -11.13 16.40 5.79
N GLY A 299 -10.60 15.66 4.82
CA GLY A 299 -10.01 14.33 5.04
C GLY A 299 -11.05 13.25 5.37
N SER A 300 -12.34 13.52 5.24
CA SER A 300 -13.41 12.61 5.65
C SER A 300 -13.44 11.30 4.85
N SER A 301 -13.92 10.22 5.48
CA SER A 301 -14.12 8.93 4.81
C SER A 301 -15.24 9.01 3.75
N TRP A 302 -15.17 8.20 2.69
CA TRP A 302 -16.25 8.14 1.69
C TRP A 302 -17.59 7.67 2.28
N LYS A 303 -17.55 6.88 3.36
CA LYS A 303 -18.74 6.42 4.07
C LYS A 303 -19.46 7.60 4.75
N ALA A 304 -18.73 8.44 5.45
CA ALA A 304 -19.28 9.65 6.08
C ALA A 304 -19.89 10.59 5.02
N MET A 305 -19.19 10.81 3.91
CA MET A 305 -19.69 11.65 2.80
C MET A 305 -20.95 11.07 2.15
N SER A 306 -21.02 9.75 2.00
CA SER A 306 -22.20 9.07 1.46
C SER A 306 -23.43 9.27 2.34
N GLN A 307 -23.27 9.20 3.67
CA GLN A 307 -24.35 9.45 4.62
C GLN A 307 -24.83 10.91 4.57
N ALA A 308 -23.91 11.88 4.45
CA ALA A 308 -24.25 13.30 4.43
C ALA A 308 -24.91 13.77 3.12
N SER A 309 -24.52 13.17 1.98
CA SER A 309 -24.94 13.66 0.65
C SER A 309 -26.06 12.87 -0.01
N GLY A 310 -26.40 11.68 0.51
CA GLY A 310 -27.34 10.76 -0.13
C GLY A 310 -26.80 10.02 -1.36
N PHE A 311 -25.59 10.35 -1.84
CA PHE A 311 -24.93 9.57 -2.88
C PHE A 311 -24.39 8.26 -2.33
N SER A 312 -24.46 7.17 -3.10
CA SER A 312 -23.83 5.91 -2.70
C SER A 312 -22.30 6.05 -2.64
N GLN A 313 -21.68 5.44 -1.62
CA GLN A 313 -20.23 5.41 -1.44
C GLN A 313 -19.51 4.92 -2.71
N THR A 314 -20.07 3.90 -3.37
CA THR A 314 -19.52 3.36 -4.60
C THR A 314 -19.50 4.42 -5.70
N ASN A 315 -20.59 5.15 -5.93
CA ASN A 315 -20.67 6.18 -6.97
C ASN A 315 -19.69 7.34 -6.72
N LEU A 316 -19.59 7.81 -5.49
CA LEU A 316 -18.62 8.85 -5.12
C LEU A 316 -17.18 8.40 -5.40
N SER A 317 -16.81 7.22 -4.90
CA SER A 317 -15.45 6.70 -5.05
C SER A 317 -15.07 6.35 -6.49
N THR A 318 -15.99 5.84 -7.30
CA THR A 318 -15.75 5.52 -8.71
C THR A 318 -15.69 6.78 -9.56
N THR A 319 -16.57 7.76 -9.31
CA THR A 319 -16.56 9.04 -10.02
C THR A 319 -15.27 9.80 -9.75
N PHE A 320 -14.87 9.92 -8.48
CA PHE A 320 -13.60 10.53 -8.10
C PHE A 320 -12.40 9.88 -8.79
N ARG A 321 -12.27 8.54 -8.69
CA ARG A 321 -11.17 7.81 -9.32
C ARG A 321 -11.14 7.98 -10.82
N ARG A 322 -12.31 8.00 -11.48
CA ARG A 322 -12.41 8.22 -12.92
C ARG A 322 -11.96 9.63 -13.29
N TRP A 323 -12.41 10.66 -12.59
CA TRP A 323 -12.01 12.05 -12.87
C TRP A 323 -10.53 12.30 -12.61
N GLN A 324 -9.99 11.71 -11.55
CA GLN A 324 -8.57 11.78 -11.25
C GLN A 324 -7.74 11.07 -12.32
N ARG A 325 -8.10 9.83 -12.66
CA ARG A 325 -7.38 9.04 -13.67
C ARG A 325 -7.36 9.69 -15.04
N ASP A 326 -8.47 10.30 -15.44
CA ASP A 326 -8.59 10.93 -16.75
C ASP A 326 -8.07 12.39 -16.76
N GLY A 327 -7.42 12.86 -15.68
CA GLY A 327 -6.85 14.21 -15.55
C GLY A 327 -7.86 15.36 -15.38
N ARG A 328 -9.16 15.06 -15.43
CA ARG A 328 -10.23 16.06 -15.30
C ARG A 328 -10.24 16.73 -13.93
N LEU A 329 -9.95 15.97 -12.87
CA LEU A 329 -9.94 16.55 -11.53
C LEU A 329 -8.84 17.62 -11.40
N ASP A 330 -7.66 17.36 -11.95
CA ASP A 330 -6.54 18.31 -11.92
C ASP A 330 -6.88 19.58 -12.70
N GLN A 331 -7.46 19.45 -13.90
CA GLN A 331 -7.96 20.58 -14.69
C GLN A 331 -9.00 21.41 -13.94
N VAL A 332 -9.92 20.75 -13.22
CA VAL A 332 -10.93 21.43 -12.40
C VAL A 332 -10.29 22.21 -11.25
N LEU A 333 -9.32 21.62 -10.55
CA LEU A 333 -8.65 22.28 -9.43
C LEU A 333 -7.79 23.47 -9.90
N GLU A 334 -7.10 23.33 -11.03
CA GLU A 334 -6.35 24.43 -11.66
C GLU A 334 -7.28 25.59 -12.06
N ARG A 335 -8.41 25.27 -12.72
CA ARG A 335 -9.41 26.28 -13.11
C ARG A 335 -10.02 26.97 -11.89
N LEU A 336 -10.31 26.20 -10.83
CA LEU A 336 -10.81 26.75 -9.56
C LEU A 336 -9.82 27.71 -8.93
N LYS A 337 -8.53 27.37 -8.96
CA LYS A 337 -7.47 28.23 -8.44
C LYS A 337 -7.47 29.58 -9.16
N HIS A 338 -7.47 29.57 -10.49
CA HIS A 338 -7.51 30.79 -11.29
C HIS A 338 -8.74 31.66 -11.03
N VAL A 339 -9.94 31.05 -11.04
CA VAL A 339 -11.20 31.79 -10.81
C VAL A 339 -11.24 32.41 -9.42
N ARG A 340 -10.68 31.74 -8.40
CA ARG A 340 -10.67 32.22 -7.01
C ARG A 340 -9.58 33.25 -6.74
N GLU A 341 -8.45 33.17 -7.44
CA GLU A 341 -7.35 34.15 -7.35
C GLU A 341 -7.60 35.42 -8.17
N GLY A 342 -8.71 35.51 -8.93
CA GLY A 342 -9.10 36.71 -9.68
C GLY A 342 -8.42 36.85 -11.04
N GLY A 343 -7.77 35.80 -11.55
CA GLY A 343 -7.15 35.80 -12.87
C GLY A 343 -8.19 35.52 -13.96
N GLY A 344 -8.64 36.56 -14.68
CA GLY A 344 -9.37 36.38 -15.94
C GLY A 344 -8.49 35.59 -16.93
N LEU A 345 -9.04 34.56 -17.59
CA LEU A 345 -8.22 33.71 -18.45
C LEU A 345 -8.01 34.28 -19.85
N GLU A 346 -6.74 34.36 -20.26
CA GLU A 346 -6.34 34.07 -21.63
C GLU A 346 -6.56 32.57 -21.91
N TYR A 347 -7.28 32.30 -23.00
CA TYR A 347 -7.57 30.94 -23.47
C TYR A 347 -6.30 30.31 -24.06
N ILE A 348 -5.82 29.22 -23.44
CA ILE A 348 -4.75 28.39 -24.01
C ILE A 348 -5.41 27.16 -24.67
N PRO A 349 -5.42 27.06 -26.01
CA PRO A 349 -6.01 25.91 -26.70
C PRO A 349 -5.21 24.62 -26.43
N PRO A 350 -5.88 23.46 -26.45
CA PRO A 350 -5.21 22.18 -26.29
C PRO A 350 -4.24 21.91 -27.45
N LYS A 351 -3.00 21.53 -27.13
CA LYS A 351 -2.04 21.01 -28.12
C LYS A 351 -2.61 19.74 -28.75
N GLY A 352 -2.91 19.79 -30.05
CA GLY A 352 -3.25 18.60 -30.84
C GLY A 352 -4.48 18.67 -31.76
N LEU A 353 -4.97 19.86 -32.13
CA LEU A 353 -5.97 20.00 -33.20
C LEU A 353 -5.42 20.93 -34.28
N ASP A 354 -4.90 20.33 -35.35
CA ASP A 354 -4.47 21.04 -36.56
C ASP A 354 -5.65 21.82 -37.14
N SER A 355 -5.40 23.12 -37.31
CA SER A 355 -6.24 24.09 -37.99
C SER A 355 -6.29 23.80 -39.48
N ALA A 356 -7.25 23.00 -39.92
CA ALA A 356 -7.51 22.81 -41.34
C ALA A 356 -9.00 22.60 -41.63
N PHE A 357 -9.89 23.44 -41.11
CA PHE A 357 -11.27 23.52 -41.59
C PHE A 357 -11.87 24.87 -41.21
N PHE A 358 -11.64 25.90 -42.03
CA PHE A 358 -12.58 27.00 -42.34
C PHE A 358 -11.88 27.95 -43.32
N ALA A 359 -11.97 27.61 -44.61
CA ALA A 359 -11.79 28.52 -45.74
C ALA A 359 -12.61 28.00 -46.92
N SER A 360 -13.90 28.35 -46.93
CA SER A 360 -14.77 28.57 -48.10
C SER A 360 -16.21 28.72 -47.63
#